data_AF-A0A817JY99-F1
#
_entry.id   AF-A0A817JY99-F1
#
_cell.length_a   1.000
_cell.length_b   1.000
_cell.length_c   1.000
_cell.angle_alpha   90.00
_cell.angle_beta   90.00
_cell.angle_gamma   90.00
#
_symmetry.space_group_name_H-M   'P 1'
#
loop_
_entity.id
_entity.type
_entity.pdbx_description
1 polymer ?
#
loop_
_entity_poly.entity_id
_entity_poly.type
_entity_poly.pdbx_seq_one_letter_code
_entity_poly.pdbx_strand_id
1 'polypeptide(L)'
;MVDTIQKTKYWLLNDGQFKSRIVINCAGLYGDYVEKICIDQQGFSRSKFVIQPRIGQFLGYSLSTSELPIKSIMLPLLTKFTKIIIIYLNLLNKIIIELTGEPQIHRSKAPIRSEINNKLYSKITELIPTFSELNYEHVRLYTGIRPVTEYSDYQIESYNDLQLICSGGICSTGLSSSLAIGGIYL
;
A
#
# COMPACT_ATOMS: atom_id res chain seq x y z
N MET A 1 11.20 7.13 -19.57
CA MET A 1 12.18 7.49 -18.54
C MET A 1 11.87 8.93 -18.19
N VAL A 2 11.71 9.29 -16.90
CA VAL A 2 11.41 10.70 -16.57
C VAL A 2 12.76 11.40 -16.52
N ASP A 3 13.07 12.18 -17.55
CA ASP A 3 14.24 13.05 -17.54
C ASP A 3 13.90 14.33 -16.79
N THR A 4 14.64 14.60 -15.73
CA THR A 4 14.51 15.80 -14.90
C THR A 4 15.79 16.62 -14.98
N ILE A 5 15.66 17.95 -14.99
CA ILE A 5 16.80 18.86 -14.82
C ILE A 5 16.35 19.98 -13.90
N GLN A 6 16.99 20.12 -12.73
CA GLN A 6 16.80 21.30 -11.89
C GLN A 6 17.67 22.42 -12.44
N LYS A 7 17.04 23.46 -12.99
CA LYS A 7 17.70 24.75 -13.22
C LYS A 7 17.45 25.59 -11.98
N THR A 8 18.36 26.50 -11.62
CA THR A 8 18.49 27.25 -10.34
C THR A 8 17.21 27.86 -9.70
N LYS A 9 16.03 27.81 -10.32
CA LYS A 9 14.74 28.23 -9.75
C LYS A 9 13.55 27.29 -10.03
N TYR A 10 13.70 26.30 -10.91
CA TYR A 10 12.60 25.47 -11.41
C TYR A 10 13.06 24.06 -11.82
N TRP A 11 12.19 23.09 -11.61
CA TRP A 11 12.24 21.77 -12.22
C TRP A 11 11.73 21.82 -13.65
N LEU A 12 12.44 21.17 -14.56
CA LEU A 12 11.98 20.79 -15.88
C LEU A 12 11.83 19.26 -15.91
N LEU A 13 10.62 18.78 -16.21
CA LEU A 13 10.30 17.34 -16.27
C LEU A 13 9.86 16.96 -17.68
N ASN A 14 10.11 15.72 -18.07
CA ASN A 14 9.72 15.15 -19.37
C ASN A 14 10.23 16.00 -20.54
N ASP A 15 11.56 16.14 -20.61
CA ASP A 15 12.26 16.97 -21.61
C ASP A 15 11.83 18.45 -21.62
N GLY A 16 11.34 18.94 -20.48
CA GLY A 16 10.91 20.32 -20.31
C GLY A 16 9.47 20.61 -20.68
N GLN A 17 8.65 19.59 -20.96
CA GLN A 17 7.21 19.77 -21.16
C GLN A 17 6.52 20.33 -19.90
N PHE A 18 7.00 19.96 -18.72
CA PHE A 18 6.46 20.44 -17.46
C PHE A 18 7.51 21.27 -16.72
N LYS A 19 7.10 22.46 -16.28
CA LYS A 19 7.91 23.36 -15.45
C LYS A 19 7.23 23.56 -14.10
N SER A 20 7.94 23.31 -13.02
CA SER A 20 7.44 23.55 -11.66
C SER A 20 8.49 24.22 -10.78
N ARG A 21 8.04 24.93 -9.75
CA ARG A 21 8.93 25.41 -8.67
C ARG A 21 9.19 24.36 -7.63
N ILE A 22 8.19 23.51 -7.35
CA ILE A 22 8.26 22.47 -6.31
C ILE A 22 7.82 21.16 -6.95
N VAL A 23 8.55 20.09 -6.67
CA VAL A 23 8.17 18.73 -7.04
C VAL A 23 7.87 17.95 -5.78
N ILE A 24 6.76 17.21 -5.78
CA ILE A 24 6.40 16.31 -4.68
C ILE A 24 6.41 14.88 -5.22
N ASN A 25 7.31 14.06 -4.69
CA ASN A 25 7.39 12.64 -4.98
C ASN A 25 6.40 11.86 -4.11
N CYS A 26 5.25 11.52 -4.68
CA CYS A 26 4.25 10.62 -4.09
C CYS A 26 4.09 9.34 -4.95
N ALA A 27 5.17 8.83 -5.54
CA ALA A 27 5.12 7.77 -6.55
C ALA A 27 4.86 6.35 -6.00
N GLY A 28 4.52 6.21 -4.71
CA GLY A 28 4.13 4.95 -4.07
C GLY A 28 5.17 3.85 -4.29
N LEU A 29 4.80 2.82 -5.06
CA LEU A 29 5.68 1.67 -5.38
C LEU A 29 6.93 2.04 -6.17
N TYR A 30 7.06 3.27 -6.64
CA TYR A 30 8.22 3.77 -7.37
C TYR A 30 8.85 4.99 -6.69
N GLY A 31 8.48 5.27 -5.44
CA GLY A 31 8.97 6.44 -4.69
C GLY A 31 10.48 6.51 -4.57
N ASP A 32 11.14 5.38 -4.28
CA ASP A 32 12.61 5.27 -4.22
C ASP A 32 13.28 5.54 -5.58
N TYR A 33 12.65 5.12 -6.68
CA TYR A 33 13.18 5.37 -8.03
C TYR A 33 13.06 6.83 -8.41
N VAL A 34 11.93 7.47 -8.11
CA VAL A 34 11.73 8.90 -8.35
C VAL A 34 12.66 9.73 -7.47
N GLU A 35 12.80 9.37 -6.19
CA GLU A 35 13.74 10.04 -5.28
C GLU A 35 15.17 9.94 -5.82
N LYS A 36 15.59 8.74 -6.24
CA LYS A 36 16.90 8.52 -6.83
C LYS A 36 17.13 9.37 -8.08
N ILE A 37 16.16 9.44 -8.99
CA ILE A 37 16.26 10.28 -10.20
C ILE A 37 16.46 11.75 -9.83
N CYS A 38 15.73 12.25 -8.84
CA CYS A 38 15.82 13.66 -8.44
C CYS A 38 17.10 13.98 -7.65
N ILE A 39 17.59 13.06 -6.81
CA ILE A 39 18.74 13.30 -5.92
C ILE A 39 20.09 12.98 -6.59
N ASP A 40 20.21 11.87 -7.33
CA ASP A 40 21.48 11.44 -7.93
C ASP A 40 21.97 12.45 -8.99
N GLN A 41 21.07 13.18 -9.64
CA GLN A 41 21.42 14.26 -10.57
C GLN A 41 22.20 15.43 -9.94
N GLN A 42 22.23 15.49 -8.61
CA GLN A 42 22.86 16.58 -7.85
C GLN A 42 24.15 16.14 -7.14
N GLY A 43 24.66 14.93 -7.43
CA GLY A 43 25.90 14.42 -6.85
C GLY A 43 25.77 13.91 -5.40
N PHE A 44 24.55 13.88 -4.85
CA PHE A 44 24.25 13.24 -3.57
C PHE A 44 23.99 11.74 -3.79
N SER A 45 24.66 10.88 -3.04
CA SER A 45 24.66 9.43 -3.27
C SER A 45 23.45 8.75 -2.62
N ARG A 46 22.54 8.25 -3.48
CA ARG A 46 21.45 7.28 -3.24
C ARG A 46 20.20 7.80 -2.50
N SER A 47 19.05 7.32 -2.99
CA SER A 47 17.76 7.32 -2.28
C SER A 47 17.95 6.86 -0.84
N LYS A 48 17.35 7.56 0.12
CA LYS A 48 17.48 7.26 1.57
C LYS A 48 16.77 5.96 1.94
N PHE A 49 15.86 5.50 1.09
CA PHE A 49 15.09 4.27 1.28
C PHE A 49 14.98 3.45 -0.01
N VAL A 50 14.65 2.18 0.14
CA VAL A 50 14.33 1.25 -0.95
C VAL A 50 12.93 0.70 -0.75
N ILE A 51 12.10 0.79 -1.80
CA ILE A 51 10.79 0.15 -1.75
C ILE A 51 10.96 -1.37 -1.87
N GLN A 52 10.46 -2.07 -0.85
CA GLN A 52 10.31 -3.51 -0.72
C GLN A 52 8.82 -3.87 -0.86
N PRO A 53 8.32 -4.17 -2.07
CA PRO A 53 6.90 -4.39 -2.30
C PRO A 53 6.35 -5.56 -1.50
N ARG A 54 5.17 -5.39 -0.88
CA ARG A 54 4.47 -6.48 -0.19
C ARG A 54 3.07 -6.69 -0.73
N ILE A 55 2.79 -7.86 -1.28
CA ILE A 55 1.50 -8.22 -1.86
C ILE A 55 0.54 -8.77 -0.81
N GLY A 56 -0.63 -8.16 -0.66
CA GLY A 56 -1.78 -8.72 0.05
C GLY A 56 -2.84 -9.23 -0.92
N GLN A 57 -3.57 -10.25 -0.51
CA GLN A 57 -4.70 -10.81 -1.25
C GLN A 57 -5.96 -10.76 -0.39
N PHE A 58 -7.09 -10.57 -1.05
CA PHE A 58 -8.38 -10.29 -0.45
C PHE A 58 -9.44 -11.20 -1.08
N LEU A 59 -10.28 -11.80 -0.24
CA LEU A 59 -11.46 -12.55 -0.65
C LEU A 59 -12.72 -11.88 -0.12
N GLY A 60 -13.71 -11.71 -0.99
CA GLY A 60 -14.98 -11.09 -0.67
C GLY A 60 -16.15 -12.06 -0.77
N TYR A 61 -16.99 -12.07 0.26
CA TYR A 61 -18.18 -12.91 0.37
C TYR A 61 -19.43 -12.05 0.54
N SER A 62 -20.51 -12.45 -0.15
CA SER A 62 -21.84 -11.85 -0.03
C SER A 62 -22.78 -12.80 0.69
N LEU A 63 -23.43 -12.30 1.73
CA LEU A 63 -24.46 -13.00 2.49
C LEU A 63 -25.71 -12.12 2.58
N SER A 64 -26.84 -12.71 2.96
CA SER A 64 -28.00 -11.93 3.41
C SER A 64 -27.60 -11.07 4.61
N THR A 65 -28.11 -9.85 4.69
CA THR A 65 -27.79 -8.93 5.81
C THR A 65 -28.25 -9.49 7.16
N SER A 66 -29.32 -10.30 7.18
CA SER A 66 -29.80 -10.99 8.38
C SER A 66 -28.88 -12.12 8.86
N GLU A 67 -27.95 -12.57 8.02
CA GLU A 67 -27.09 -13.74 8.24
C GLU A 67 -25.63 -13.35 8.48
N LEU A 68 -25.33 -12.04 8.61
CA LEU A 68 -23.97 -11.57 8.83
C LEU A 68 -23.42 -12.09 10.17
N PRO A 69 -22.34 -12.88 10.16
CA PRO A 69 -21.77 -13.46 11.37
C PRO A 69 -20.96 -12.46 12.20
N ILE A 70 -20.62 -11.30 11.60
CA ILE A 70 -19.83 -10.24 12.24
C ILE A 70 -20.52 -8.90 12.10
N LYS A 71 -20.31 -8.03 13.09
CA LYS A 71 -20.82 -6.64 13.10
C LYS A 71 -19.71 -5.58 13.22
N SER A 72 -18.47 -6.04 13.35
CA SER A 72 -17.28 -5.19 13.52
C SER A 72 -16.07 -5.85 12.87
N ILE A 73 -14.99 -5.09 12.74
CA ILE A 73 -13.70 -5.61 12.27
C ILE A 73 -13.19 -6.65 13.30
N MET A 74 -12.79 -7.83 12.83
CA MET A 74 -12.05 -8.81 13.62
C MET A 74 -10.56 -8.68 13.34
N LEU A 75 -9.82 -8.28 14.37
CA LEU A 75 -8.37 -8.19 14.40
C LEU A 75 -7.84 -9.24 15.39
N PRO A 76 -7.30 -10.37 14.92
CA PRO A 76 -6.70 -11.36 15.81
C PRO A 76 -5.48 -10.76 16.52
N LEU A 77 -5.18 -11.30 17.71
CA LEU A 77 -4.08 -10.82 18.54
C LEU A 77 -2.75 -10.87 17.77
N LEU A 78 -2.01 -9.77 17.83
CA LEU A 78 -0.68 -9.68 17.23
C LEU A 78 0.28 -10.61 17.97
N THR A 79 0.79 -11.63 17.29
CA THR A 79 1.97 -12.38 17.77
C THR A 79 3.13 -12.20 16.79
N LYS A 80 4.36 -12.29 17.28
CA LYS A 80 5.59 -12.10 16.48
C LYS A 80 5.68 -12.99 15.23
N PHE A 81 4.91 -14.08 15.15
CA PHE A 81 5.10 -15.15 14.17
C PHE A 81 3.93 -15.37 13.21
N THR A 82 2.74 -14.82 13.45
CA THR A 82 1.60 -15.02 12.54
C THR A 82 1.39 -13.83 11.61
N LYS A 83 1.26 -14.13 10.32
CA LYS A 83 0.70 -13.19 9.35
C LYS A 83 -0.73 -12.86 9.81
N ILE A 84 -0.99 -11.58 9.98
CA ILE A 84 -2.28 -11.04 10.42
C ILE A 84 -3.31 -11.30 9.32
N ILE A 85 -4.42 -11.91 9.71
CA ILE A 85 -5.60 -12.01 8.88
C ILE A 85 -6.65 -11.08 9.46
N ILE A 86 -7.21 -10.20 8.64
CA ILE A 86 -8.23 -9.24 9.07
C ILE A 86 -9.53 -9.60 8.38
N ILE A 87 -10.64 -9.61 9.14
CA ILE A 87 -11.98 -9.77 8.60
C ILE A 87 -12.77 -8.51 8.89
N TYR A 88 -13.43 -7.94 7.88
CA TYR A 88 -14.26 -6.74 8.03
C TYR A 88 -15.42 -6.73 7.05
N LEU A 89 -16.37 -5.84 7.30
CA LEU A 89 -17.44 -5.53 6.34
C LEU A 89 -17.03 -4.30 5.53
N ASN A 90 -17.17 -4.37 4.22
CA ASN A 90 -17.07 -3.17 3.39
C ASN A 90 -18.37 -2.33 3.47
N LEU A 91 -18.40 -1.18 2.78
CA LEU A 91 -19.56 -0.28 2.75
C LEU A 91 -20.86 -0.93 2.22
N LEU A 92 -20.77 -2.08 1.54
CA LEU A 92 -21.90 -2.83 0.99
C LEU A 92 -22.24 -4.07 1.82
N ASN A 93 -21.78 -4.13 3.08
CA ASN A 93 -21.95 -5.27 3.99
C ASN A 93 -21.45 -6.61 3.41
N LYS A 94 -20.43 -6.57 2.55
CA LYS A 94 -19.73 -7.77 2.08
C LYS A 94 -18.58 -8.06 3.03
N ILE A 95 -18.44 -9.32 3.42
CA ILE A 95 -17.34 -9.76 4.26
C ILE A 95 -16.09 -9.80 3.41
N ILE A 96 -15.07 -9.05 3.81
CA ILE A 96 -13.74 -9.09 3.24
C ILE A 96 -12.81 -9.75 4.24
N ILE A 97 -12.06 -10.74 3.76
CA ILE A 97 -10.95 -11.33 4.49
C ILE A 97 -9.66 -11.06 3.74
N GLU A 98 -8.64 -10.59 4.44
CA GLU A 98 -7.33 -10.26 3.88
C GLU A 98 -6.18 -10.88 4.66
N LEU A 99 -5.10 -11.20 3.96
CA LEU A 99 -3.82 -11.61 4.54
C LEU A 99 -2.82 -10.46 4.49
N THR A 100 -2.06 -10.24 5.56
CA THR A 100 -0.99 -9.22 5.56
C THR A 100 0.04 -9.51 4.47
N GLY A 101 0.62 -8.43 3.95
CA GLY A 101 1.46 -8.48 2.75
C GLY A 101 2.68 -9.41 2.84
N GLU A 102 2.80 -10.31 1.87
CA GLU A 102 3.99 -11.13 1.64
C GLU A 102 5.02 -10.37 0.82
N PRO A 103 6.33 -10.50 1.09
CA PRO A 103 7.36 -9.90 0.24
C PRO A 103 7.23 -10.35 -1.22
N GLN A 104 7.40 -9.42 -2.16
CA GLN A 104 7.53 -9.73 -3.58
C GLN A 104 8.50 -8.78 -4.29
N ILE A 105 8.98 -9.21 -5.45
CA ILE A 105 9.94 -8.44 -6.26
C ILE A 105 9.22 -7.46 -7.19
N HIS A 106 8.10 -7.86 -7.79
CA HIS A 106 7.43 -7.05 -8.81
C HIS A 106 6.61 -5.90 -8.20
N ARG A 107 6.69 -4.74 -8.83
CA ARG A 107 5.96 -3.51 -8.44
C ARG A 107 4.65 -3.32 -9.20
N SER A 108 4.55 -3.86 -10.42
CA SER A 108 3.38 -3.72 -11.30
C SER A 108 2.57 -5.00 -11.48
N LYS A 109 3.05 -6.13 -10.93
CA LYS A 109 2.37 -7.42 -11.03
C LYS A 109 1.90 -7.85 -9.64
N ALA A 110 0.60 -8.10 -9.53
CA ALA A 110 -0.04 -8.55 -8.31
C ALA A 110 -0.85 -9.83 -8.58
N PRO A 111 -0.19 -10.97 -8.87
CA PRO A 111 -0.90 -12.19 -9.22
C PRO A 111 -1.72 -12.71 -8.04
N ILE A 112 -2.91 -13.22 -8.34
CA ILE A 112 -3.72 -14.00 -7.42
C ILE A 112 -3.08 -15.39 -7.25
N ARG A 113 -3.05 -15.89 -6.02
CA ARG A 113 -2.54 -17.22 -5.67
C ARG A 113 -3.64 -18.08 -5.06
N SER A 114 -3.91 -19.25 -5.65
CA SER A 114 -4.94 -20.18 -5.18
C SER A 114 -4.62 -20.73 -3.79
N GLU A 115 -3.35 -20.91 -3.45
CA GLU A 115 -2.94 -21.37 -2.13
C GLU A 115 -3.28 -20.35 -1.04
N ILE A 116 -3.22 -19.05 -1.38
CA ILE A 116 -3.63 -17.98 -0.48
C ILE A 116 -5.16 -17.95 -0.33
N ASN A 117 -5.92 -18.23 -1.40
CA ASN A 117 -7.38 -18.36 -1.29
C ASN A 117 -7.77 -19.45 -0.29
N ASN A 118 -7.15 -20.63 -0.40
CA ASN A 118 -7.41 -21.73 0.51
C ASN A 118 -7.05 -21.37 1.96
N LYS A 119 -5.90 -20.70 2.18
CA LYS A 119 -5.51 -20.24 3.53
C LYS A 119 -6.49 -19.23 4.12
N LEU A 120 -6.95 -18.28 3.32
CA LEU A 120 -7.93 -17.28 3.73
C LEU A 120 -9.26 -17.96 4.08
N TYR A 121 -9.75 -18.86 3.23
CA TYR A 121 -10.97 -19.62 3.52
C TYR A 121 -10.83 -20.50 4.77
N SER A 122 -9.74 -21.25 4.93
CA SER A 122 -9.51 -22.02 6.16
C SER A 122 -9.50 -21.12 7.40
N LYS A 123 -8.95 -19.90 7.31
CA LYS A 123 -8.94 -18.98 8.44
C LYS A 123 -10.31 -18.40 8.76
N ILE A 124 -11.12 -18.05 7.75
CA ILE A 124 -12.47 -17.53 8.04
C ILE A 124 -13.33 -18.59 8.73
N THR A 125 -13.22 -19.86 8.32
CA THR A 125 -13.94 -20.97 8.98
C THR A 125 -13.35 -21.33 10.35
N GLU A 126 -12.06 -21.08 10.59
CA GLU A 126 -11.47 -21.23 11.93
C GLU A 126 -11.98 -20.15 12.89
N LEU A 127 -12.01 -18.89 12.43
CA LEU A 127 -12.41 -17.74 13.25
C LEU A 127 -13.92 -17.60 13.40
N ILE A 128 -14.68 -18.10 12.42
CA ILE A 128 -16.14 -18.11 12.40
C ILE A 128 -16.55 -19.55 12.05
N PRO A 129 -16.62 -20.47 13.03
CA PRO A 129 -16.91 -21.89 12.79
C PRO A 129 -18.21 -22.15 12.03
N THR A 130 -19.23 -21.32 12.25
CA THR A 130 -20.51 -21.41 11.54
C THR A 130 -20.48 -20.92 10.10
N PHE A 131 -19.36 -20.34 9.63
CA PHE A 131 -19.28 -19.72 8.30
C PHE A 131 -19.55 -20.72 7.18
N SER A 132 -19.09 -21.96 7.30
CA SER A 132 -19.32 -23.01 6.31
C SER A 132 -20.76 -23.47 6.20
N GLU A 133 -21.61 -23.14 7.18
CA GLU A 133 -23.03 -23.46 7.20
C GLU A 133 -23.89 -22.35 6.56
N LEU A 134 -23.30 -21.18 6.33
CA LEU A 134 -23.98 -20.02 5.77
C LEU A 134 -24.09 -20.14 4.24
N ASN A 135 -25.17 -19.59 3.69
CA ASN A 135 -25.30 -19.43 2.25
C ASN A 135 -24.58 -18.14 1.81
N TYR A 136 -23.45 -18.28 1.11
CA TYR A 136 -22.67 -17.15 0.64
C TYR A 136 -22.29 -17.27 -0.85
N GLU A 137 -22.10 -16.12 -1.48
CA GLU A 137 -21.52 -16.03 -2.82
C GLU A 137 -20.11 -15.42 -2.77
N HIS A 138 -19.19 -15.98 -3.55
CA HIS A 138 -17.90 -15.35 -3.81
C HIS A 138 -18.10 -14.15 -4.75
N VAL A 139 -17.89 -12.92 -4.26
CA VAL A 139 -18.18 -11.72 -5.04
C VAL A 139 -16.95 -10.99 -5.55
N ARG A 140 -15.81 -11.09 -4.86
CA ARG A 140 -14.57 -10.45 -5.28
C ARG A 140 -13.33 -11.22 -4.86
N LEU A 141 -12.33 -11.15 -5.72
CA LEU A 141 -10.97 -11.60 -5.46
C LEU A 141 -10.03 -10.57 -6.06
N TYR A 142 -9.17 -10.00 -5.23
CA TYR A 142 -8.20 -9.01 -5.69
C TYR A 142 -6.94 -9.03 -4.83
N THR A 143 -5.93 -8.35 -5.34
CA THR A 143 -4.62 -8.20 -4.71
C THR A 143 -4.25 -6.72 -4.66
N GLY A 144 -3.39 -6.36 -3.73
CA GLY A 144 -2.84 -5.02 -3.60
C GLY A 144 -1.38 -5.09 -3.19
N ILE A 145 -0.56 -4.16 -3.69
CA ILE A 145 0.86 -4.11 -3.38
C ILE A 145 1.14 -2.88 -2.52
N ARG A 146 1.74 -3.12 -1.35
CA ARG A 146 2.12 -2.07 -0.40
C ARG A 146 3.56 -1.61 -0.67
N PRO A 147 3.83 -0.29 -0.73
CA PRO A 147 5.17 0.26 -0.90
C PRO A 147 5.89 0.34 0.45
N VAL A 148 6.30 -0.79 1.02
CA VAL A 148 7.01 -0.84 2.31
C VAL A 148 8.50 -0.51 2.09
N THR A 149 9.21 -0.01 3.11
CA THR A 149 10.66 0.23 3.07
C THR A 149 11.40 -0.67 4.05
N GLU A 150 12.73 -0.55 4.10
CA GLU A 150 13.57 -1.17 5.12
C GLU A 150 13.36 -0.60 6.54
N TYR A 151 12.65 0.52 6.65
CA TYR A 151 12.36 1.20 7.91
C TYR A 151 10.93 0.93 8.38
N SER A 152 10.69 1.10 9.68
CA SER A 152 9.35 0.97 10.27
C SER A 152 8.44 2.17 9.96
N ASP A 153 9.02 3.34 9.75
CA ASP A 153 8.29 4.61 9.58
C ASP A 153 8.14 5.02 8.12
N TYR A 154 7.24 5.97 7.87
CA TYR A 154 7.12 6.64 6.58
C TYR A 154 8.36 7.49 6.29
N GLN A 155 8.74 7.55 5.02
CA GLN A 155 9.91 8.28 4.56
C GLN A 155 9.45 9.62 3.99
N ILE A 156 9.12 10.55 4.89
CA ILE A 156 8.62 11.88 4.53
C ILE A 156 9.73 12.89 4.81
N GLU A 157 10.26 13.51 3.75
CA GLU A 157 11.44 14.36 3.81
C GLU A 157 11.31 15.57 2.89
N SER A 158 11.81 16.74 3.33
CA SER A 158 11.87 17.95 2.51
C SER A 158 13.32 18.29 2.17
N TYR A 159 13.61 18.42 0.88
CA TYR A 159 14.90 18.83 0.34
C TYR A 159 14.76 20.26 -0.17
N ASN A 160 14.87 21.23 0.73
CA ASN A 160 14.63 22.65 0.43
C ASN A 160 15.55 23.18 -0.69
N ASP A 161 16.83 22.79 -0.67
CA ASP A 161 17.81 23.17 -1.68
C ASP A 161 17.46 22.63 -3.07
N LEU A 162 16.72 21.52 -3.11
CA LEU A 162 16.26 20.87 -4.33
C LEU A 162 14.83 21.27 -4.71
N GLN A 163 14.12 22.04 -3.87
CA GLN A 163 12.69 22.30 -4.04
C GLN A 163 11.88 21.01 -4.25
N LEU A 164 12.27 19.95 -3.55
CA LEU A 164 11.72 18.59 -3.66
C LEU A 164 11.18 18.16 -2.30
N ILE A 165 10.01 17.55 -2.29
CA ILE A 165 9.47 16.88 -1.11
C ILE A 165 9.21 15.42 -1.45
N CYS A 166 9.62 14.49 -0.60
CA CYS A 166 9.42 13.06 -0.78
C CYS A 166 8.41 12.51 0.22
N SER A 167 7.55 11.60 -0.27
CA SER A 167 6.57 10.82 0.49
C SER A 167 6.71 9.34 0.12
N GLY A 168 7.66 8.68 0.75
CA GLY A 168 7.99 7.26 0.53
C GLY A 168 7.47 6.37 1.64
N GLY A 169 7.35 5.07 1.36
CA GLY A 169 7.01 4.10 2.41
C GLY A 169 5.57 4.16 2.91
N ILE A 170 4.68 4.92 2.26
CA ILE A 170 3.30 5.13 2.68
C ILE A 170 2.50 3.82 2.51
N CYS A 171 2.52 2.99 3.55
CA CYS A 171 1.93 1.66 3.57
C CYS A 171 0.62 1.61 4.37
N SER A 172 0.36 0.54 5.12
CA SER A 172 -0.83 0.44 5.99
C SER A 172 -0.96 1.70 6.87
N THR A 173 -2.19 2.15 7.10
CA THR A 173 -2.56 3.46 7.70
C THR A 173 -2.31 4.70 6.85
N GLY A 174 -1.75 4.56 5.64
CA GLY A 174 -1.51 5.67 4.71
C GLY A 174 -2.80 6.37 4.27
N LEU A 175 -3.88 5.62 4.07
CA LEU A 175 -5.20 6.20 3.78
C LEU A 175 -5.71 7.05 4.96
N SER A 176 -5.67 6.50 6.18
CA SER A 176 -6.14 7.19 7.39
C SER A 176 -5.30 8.42 7.75
N SER A 177 -4.00 8.37 7.47
CA SER A 177 -3.04 9.46 7.73
C SER A 177 -2.88 10.44 6.57
N SER A 178 -3.56 10.21 5.44
CA SER A 178 -3.37 10.99 4.19
C SER A 178 -3.53 12.50 4.37
N LEU A 179 -4.50 12.95 5.17
CA LEU A 179 -4.70 14.37 5.46
C LEU A 179 -3.53 14.96 6.26
N ALA A 180 -3.00 14.22 7.22
CA ALA A 180 -1.84 14.64 8.00
C ALA A 180 -0.59 14.70 7.11
N ILE A 181 -0.39 13.70 6.25
CA ILE A 181 0.71 13.66 5.27
C ILE A 181 0.61 14.87 4.32
N GLY A 182 -0.57 15.12 3.76
CA GLY A 182 -0.80 16.26 2.87
C GLY A 182 -0.60 17.61 3.56
N GLY A 183 -0.99 17.71 4.84
CA GLY A 183 -0.80 18.90 5.65
C GLY A 183 0.66 19.25 5.94
N ILE A 184 1.60 18.32 5.78
CA ILE A 184 3.05 18.61 5.86
C ILE A 184 3.50 19.47 4.67
N TYR A 185 2.77 19.43 3.55
CA TYR A 185 3.17 20.06 2.28
C TYR A 185 2.53 21.43 2.03
N LEU A 186 1.62 21.87 2.90
CA LEU A 186 0.86 23.14 2.80
C LEU A 186 1.35 24.16 3.83
#